data_AF-A0A368X612-F1
#
_entry.id   AF-A0A368X612-F1
#
_cell.length_a   1.000
_cell.length_b   1.000
_cell.length_c   1.000
_cell.angle_alpha   90.00
_cell.angle_beta   90.00
_cell.angle_gamma   90.00
#
_symmetry.space_group_name_H-M   'P 1'
#
loop_
_entity.id
_entity.type
_entity.pdbx_description
1 polymer ?
#
loop_
_entity_poly.entity_id
_entity_poly.type
_entity_poly.pdbx_seq_one_letter_code
_entity_poly.pdbx_strand_id
1 'polypeptide(L)'
;MSRMYPTAYLEHHADVYAAHLVHKHGVTLDQYLADPGRYEHLLSAPFPLTPAQTKVRVRLIREEVLQEQAEEIAQQLDGLPRNNVRPFEPLHHKRHPKRRGIASCRNRSLKPTKPLTT
;
A
#
# COMPACT_ATOMS: atom_id res chain seq x y z
N MET A 1 -34.54 32.37 -23.64
CA MET A 1 -34.45 33.78 -24.08
C MET A 1 -32.97 34.07 -24.34
N SER A 2 -32.60 34.47 -25.55
CA SER A 2 -31.21 34.81 -25.87
C SER A 2 -30.85 36.14 -25.21
N ARG A 3 -29.87 36.15 -24.30
CA ARG A 3 -29.32 37.40 -23.74
C ARG A 3 -28.33 37.97 -24.74
N MET A 4 -28.58 39.19 -25.21
CA MET A 4 -27.62 39.92 -26.02
C MET A 4 -26.62 40.64 -25.10
N TYR A 5 -25.34 40.32 -25.28
CA TYR A 5 -24.24 41.00 -24.60
C TYR A 5 -23.54 41.95 -25.58
N PRO A 6 -23.01 43.10 -25.12
CA PRO A 6 -22.16 43.95 -25.94
C PRO A 6 -20.94 43.19 -26.45
N THR A 7 -20.51 43.46 -27.69
CA THR A 7 -19.37 42.74 -28.31
C THR A 7 -18.09 42.82 -27.48
N ALA A 8 -17.76 43.99 -26.94
CA ALA A 8 -16.58 44.17 -26.09
C ALA A 8 -16.63 43.33 -24.80
N TYR A 9 -17.81 43.11 -24.24
CA TYR A 9 -18.00 42.25 -23.06
C TYR A 9 -17.76 40.78 -23.42
N LEU A 10 -18.29 40.34 -24.57
CA LEU A 10 -18.09 38.98 -25.07
C LEU A 10 -16.64 38.69 -25.35
N GLU A 11 -15.93 39.58 -26.06
CA GLU A 11 -14.52 39.41 -26.40
C GLU A 11 -13.66 39.30 -25.13
N HIS A 12 -13.80 40.25 -24.21
CA HIS A 12 -13.04 40.25 -22.97
C HIS A 12 -13.24 38.95 -22.16
N HIS A 13 -14.50 38.57 -21.94
CA HIS A 13 -14.79 37.38 -21.13
C HIS A 13 -14.53 36.06 -21.87
N ALA A 14 -14.61 36.04 -23.21
CA ALA A 14 -14.20 34.87 -24.00
C ALA A 14 -12.69 34.63 -23.89
N ASP A 15 -11.89 35.69 -23.95
CA ASP A 15 -10.44 35.61 -23.78
C ASP A 15 -10.07 35.10 -22.38
N VAL A 16 -10.71 35.64 -21.34
CA VAL A 16 -10.51 35.17 -19.95
C VAL A 16 -10.93 33.70 -19.80
N TYR A 17 -12.07 33.31 -20.35
CA TYR A 17 -12.56 31.93 -20.30
C TYR A 17 -11.60 30.95 -20.97
N ALA A 18 -11.04 31.32 -22.13
CA ALA A 18 -10.08 30.52 -22.86
C ALA A 18 -8.72 30.45 -22.14
N ALA A 19 -8.21 31.58 -21.66
CA ALA A 19 -6.92 31.68 -20.98
C ALA A 19 -6.86 30.79 -19.71
N HIS A 20 -7.96 30.76 -18.94
CA HIS A 20 -8.05 29.99 -17.71
C HIS A 20 -8.65 28.58 -17.89
N LEU A 21 -8.94 28.18 -19.14
CA LEU A 21 -9.49 26.86 -19.48
C LEU A 21 -10.70 26.49 -18.61
N VAL A 22 -11.61 27.45 -18.38
CA VAL A 22 -12.74 27.30 -17.44
C VAL A 22 -13.64 26.10 -17.81
N HIS A 23 -13.69 25.73 -19.09
CA HIS A 23 -14.35 24.52 -19.57
C HIS A 23 -13.88 23.22 -18.89
N LYS A 24 -12.61 23.14 -18.45
CA LYS A 24 -12.07 21.97 -17.75
C LYS A 24 -12.67 21.80 -16.36
N HIS A 25 -13.25 22.85 -15.79
CA HIS A 25 -14.03 22.79 -14.56
C HIS A 25 -15.49 22.40 -14.80
N GLY A 26 -15.88 22.12 -16.05
CA GLY A 26 -17.23 21.68 -16.42
C GLY A 26 -18.25 22.81 -16.60
N VAL A 27 -17.80 24.07 -16.63
CA VAL A 27 -18.66 25.24 -16.85
C VAL A 27 -18.69 25.58 -18.34
N THR A 28 -19.86 25.84 -18.90
CA THR A 28 -19.98 26.28 -20.31
C THR A 28 -19.77 27.78 -20.43
N LEU A 29 -19.38 28.26 -21.62
CA LEU A 29 -19.19 29.69 -21.86
C LEU A 29 -20.46 30.51 -21.55
N ASP A 30 -21.64 30.02 -21.96
CA ASP A 30 -22.92 30.69 -21.67
C ASP A 30 -23.20 30.80 -20.17
N GLN A 31 -22.86 29.75 -19.40
CA GLN A 31 -23.00 29.76 -17.94
C GLN A 31 -22.02 30.72 -17.27
N TYR A 32 -20.79 30.81 -17.80
CA TYR A 32 -19.79 31.75 -17.33
C TYR A 32 -20.19 33.20 -17.61
N LEU A 33 -20.63 33.51 -18.82
CA LEU A 33 -21.05 34.86 -19.22
C LEU A 33 -22.26 35.38 -18.45
N ALA A 34 -23.10 34.49 -17.92
CA ALA A 34 -24.27 34.86 -17.14
C ALA A 34 -23.91 35.54 -15.81
N ASP A 35 -22.77 35.19 -15.21
CA ASP A 35 -22.23 35.79 -13.99
C ASP A 35 -20.74 35.42 -13.84
N PRO A 36 -19.82 36.18 -14.47
CA PRO A 36 -18.38 35.87 -14.44
C PRO A 36 -17.78 35.94 -13.03
N GLY A 37 -18.27 36.88 -12.20
CA GLY A 37 -17.78 37.09 -10.83
C GLY A 37 -17.94 35.85 -9.96
N ARG A 38 -18.98 35.04 -10.20
CA ARG A 38 -19.19 33.76 -9.52
C ARG A 38 -18.05 32.77 -9.73
N TYR A 39 -17.36 32.82 -10.87
CA TYR A 39 -16.34 31.84 -11.26
C TYR A 39 -14.91 32.34 -11.10
N GLU A 40 -14.68 33.52 -10.53
CA GLU A 40 -13.34 34.06 -10.30
C GLU A 40 -12.43 33.12 -9.51
N HIS A 41 -13.00 32.39 -8.54
CA HIS A 41 -12.27 31.38 -7.77
C HIS A 41 -11.73 30.23 -8.61
N LEU A 42 -12.30 29.95 -9.79
CA LEU A 42 -11.81 28.91 -10.70
C LEU A 42 -10.58 29.35 -11.50
N LEU A 43 -10.35 30.66 -11.65
CA LEU A 43 -9.23 31.20 -12.44
C LEU A 43 -7.86 30.84 -11.83
N SER A 44 -7.83 30.62 -10.51
CA SER A 44 -6.64 30.19 -9.74
C SER A 44 -6.72 28.75 -9.23
N ALA A 45 -7.88 28.10 -9.36
CA ALA A 45 -8.07 26.75 -8.84
C ALA A 45 -7.34 25.71 -9.70
N PRO A 46 -6.75 24.67 -9.10
CA PRO A 46 -6.27 23.53 -9.87
C PRO A 46 -7.45 22.83 -10.56
N PHE A 47 -7.19 22.27 -11.74
CA PHE A 47 -8.21 21.50 -12.45
C PHE A 47 -8.65 20.28 -11.63
N PRO A 48 -9.95 19.92 -11.68
CA PRO A 48 -10.43 18.70 -11.04
C PRO A 48 -9.70 17.48 -11.61
N LEU A 49 -9.37 16.53 -10.74
CA LEU A 49 -8.72 15.30 -11.15
C LEU A 49 -9.65 14.47 -12.04
N THR A 50 -9.08 13.86 -13.07
CA THR A 50 -9.83 12.88 -13.87
C THR A 50 -10.17 11.65 -13.02
N PRO A 51 -11.17 10.84 -13.42
CA PRO A 51 -11.50 9.60 -12.71
C PRO A 51 -10.31 8.64 -12.59
N ALA A 52 -9.44 8.60 -13.59
CA ALA A 52 -8.22 7.79 -13.57
C ALA A 52 -7.19 8.34 -12.54
N GLN A 53 -6.97 9.65 -12.53
CA GLN A 53 -6.07 10.30 -11.56
C GLN A 53 -6.58 10.15 -10.12
N THR A 54 -7.90 10.22 -9.93
CA THR A 54 -8.54 10.03 -8.61
C THR A 54 -8.25 8.63 -8.06
N LYS A 55 -8.34 7.59 -8.91
CA LYS A 55 -7.97 6.22 -8.52
C LYS A 55 -6.52 6.11 -8.07
N VAL A 56 -5.60 6.77 -8.78
CA VAL A 56 -4.17 6.78 -8.40
C VAL A 56 -3.98 7.51 -7.08
N ARG A 57 -4.58 8.69 -6.89
CA ARG A 57 -4.50 9.44 -5.64
C ARG A 57 -4.98 8.61 -4.44
N VAL A 58 -6.10 7.90 -4.58
CA VAL A 58 -6.62 7.02 -3.52
C VAL A 58 -5.64 5.88 -3.19
N ARG A 59 -4.97 5.30 -4.20
CA ARG A 59 -3.95 4.27 -3.97
C ARG A 59 -2.75 4.82 -3.20
N LEU A 60 -2.24 5.98 -3.59
CA LEU A 60 -1.10 6.61 -2.94
C LEU A 60 -1.39 6.94 -1.47
N ILE A 61 -2.55 7.55 -1.19
CA ILE A 61 -2.99 7.84 0.20
C ILE A 61 -3.08 6.55 1.01
N ARG A 62 -3.60 5.47 0.42
CA ARG A 62 -3.68 4.17 1.11
C ARG A 62 -2.30 3.59 1.40
N GLU A 63 -1.38 3.69 0.44
CA GLU A 63 0.00 3.21 0.60
C GLU A 63 0.74 4.00 1.69
N GLU A 64 0.58 5.32 1.74
CA GLU A 64 1.14 6.20 2.77
C GLU A 64 0.66 5.80 4.17
N VAL A 65 -0.66 5.63 4.36
CA VAL A 65 -1.22 5.18 5.65
C VAL A 65 -0.68 3.80 6.06
N LEU A 66 -0.50 2.88 5.12
CA LEU A 66 0.07 1.56 5.42
C LEU A 66 1.55 1.65 5.80
N GLN A 67 2.30 2.57 5.21
CA GLN A 67 3.70 2.82 5.57
C GLN A 67 3.80 3.40 6.97
N GLU A 68 3.00 4.40 7.29
CA GLU A 68 2.93 4.98 8.65
C GLU A 68 2.64 3.90 9.70
N GLN A 69 1.64 3.03 9.45
CA GLN A 69 1.33 1.91 10.33
C GLN A 69 2.50 0.92 10.47
N ALA A 70 3.21 0.62 9.37
CA ALA A 70 4.35 -0.27 9.41
C ALA A 70 5.52 0.33 10.22
N GLU A 71 5.73 1.64 10.12
CA GLU A 71 6.72 2.36 10.91
C GLU A 71 6.36 2.38 12.39
N GLU A 72 5.10 2.62 12.74
CA GLU A 72 4.62 2.53 14.13
C GLU A 72 4.83 1.12 14.70
N ILE A 73 4.48 0.08 13.95
CA ILE A 73 4.73 -1.31 14.35
C ILE A 73 6.23 -1.56 14.50
N ALA A 74 7.06 -1.08 13.56
CA ALA A 74 8.50 -1.26 13.64
C ALA A 74 9.08 -0.60 14.90
N GLN A 75 8.62 0.60 15.26
CA GLN A 75 8.99 1.28 16.50
C GLN A 75 8.56 0.49 17.75
N GLN A 76 7.32 -0.02 17.77
CA GLN A 76 6.85 -0.87 18.87
C GLN A 76 7.70 -2.13 19.01
N LEU A 77 8.15 -2.71 17.89
CA LEU A 77 8.95 -3.93 17.86
C LEU A 77 10.45 -3.72 18.13
N ASP A 78 10.97 -2.49 18.10
CA ASP A 78 12.41 -2.23 18.15
C ASP A 78 13.06 -2.63 19.50
N GLY A 79 12.28 -2.69 20.57
CA GLY A 79 12.72 -3.15 21.90
C GLY A 79 12.39 -4.61 22.24
N LEU A 80 11.65 -5.32 21.38
CA LEU A 80 11.27 -6.71 21.66
C LEU A 80 12.40 -7.67 21.25
N PRO A 81 12.60 -8.78 22.00
CA PRO A 81 13.56 -9.80 21.63
C PRO A 81 13.17 -10.38 20.27
N ARG A 82 13.98 -10.10 19.25
CA ARG A 82 13.78 -10.67 17.92
C ARG A 82 14.02 -12.17 18.01
N ASN A 83 13.07 -12.96 17.52
CA ASN A 83 13.24 -14.40 17.44
C ASN A 83 14.26 -14.68 16.35
N ASN A 84 15.55 -14.74 16.72
CA ASN A 84 16.68 -15.07 15.85
C ASN A 84 16.67 -16.56 15.48
N VAL A 85 15.50 -17.09 15.11
CA VAL A 85 15.36 -18.42 14.54
C VAL A 85 15.95 -18.34 13.14
N ARG A 86 17.27 -18.24 13.06
CA ARG A 86 18.00 -18.75 11.90
C ARG A 86 17.44 -20.17 11.72
N PRO A 87 16.87 -20.53 10.56
CA PRO A 87 16.45 -21.90 10.33
C PRO A 87 17.63 -22.78 10.73
N PHE A 88 17.49 -23.55 11.80
CA PHE A 88 18.56 -24.45 12.19
C PHE A 88 18.56 -25.49 11.09
N GLU A 89 19.62 -25.57 10.30
CA GLU A 89 19.84 -26.77 9.51
C GLU A 89 20.14 -27.87 10.53
N PRO A 90 19.30 -28.91 10.65
CA PRO A 90 19.62 -30.01 11.55
C PRO A 90 20.98 -30.57 11.13
N LEU A 91 21.92 -30.63 12.07
CA LEU A 91 23.25 -31.16 11.80
C LEU A 91 23.15 -32.63 11.35
N HIS A 92 23.20 -32.86 10.04
CA HIS A 92 23.16 -34.19 9.45
C HIS A 92 24.48 -34.93 9.72
N HIS A 93 24.53 -35.68 10.82
CA HIS A 93 25.64 -36.59 11.08
C HIS A 93 25.54 -37.80 10.16
N LYS A 94 26.58 -38.06 9.35
CA LYS A 94 26.70 -39.33 8.63
C LYS A 94 26.92 -40.45 9.65
N ARG A 95 25.88 -41.26 9.89
CA ARG A 95 26.02 -42.46 10.72
C ARG A 95 26.87 -43.47 9.96
N HIS A 96 28.08 -43.72 10.45
CA HIS A 96 28.86 -44.86 9.95
C HIS A 96 28.11 -46.16 10.28
N PRO A 97 27.93 -47.06 9.31
CA PRO A 97 27.29 -48.34 9.57
C PRO A 97 28.14 -49.10 10.60
N LYS A 98 27.55 -49.41 11.76
CA LYS A 98 28.21 -50.27 12.74
C LYS A 98 28.41 -51.63 12.08
N ARG A 99 29.66 -52.08 11.93
CA ARG A 99 29.99 -53.45 11.55
C ARG A 99 29.41 -54.39 12.61
N ARG A 100 28.17 -54.84 12.42
CA ARG A 100 27.60 -55.93 13.20
C ARG A 100 28.20 -57.22 12.66
N GLY A 101 29.35 -57.59 13.21
CA GLY A 101 29.76 -58.98 13.16
C GLY A 101 28.73 -59.83 13.91
N ILE A 102 28.52 -61.05 13.41
CA ILE A 102 27.58 -62.07 13.93
C ILE A 102 27.79 -62.33 15.44
N ALA A 103 28.94 -61.96 16.01
CA ALA A 103 29.25 -62.09 17.43
C ALA A 103 28.52 -61.09 18.36
N SER A 104 28.01 -59.95 17.88
CA SER A 104 27.46 -58.90 18.76
C SER A 104 26.08 -59.19 19.35
N CYS A 105 25.33 -60.14 18.77
CA CYS A 105 24.01 -60.57 19.26
C CYS A 105 24.09 -61.72 20.28
N ARG A 106 25.25 -62.32 20.52
CA ARG A 106 25.37 -63.53 21.37
C ARG A 106 25.42 -63.24 22.88
N ASN A 107 25.74 -62.00 23.29
CA ASN A 107 25.90 -61.62 24.70
C ASN A 107 24.78 -60.73 25.26
N ARG A 108 23.67 -60.50 24.54
CA ARG A 108 22.49 -59.84 25.12
C ARG A 108 21.57 -60.90 25.73
N SER A 109 21.76 -61.20 27.01
CA SER A 109 20.82 -62.04 27.76
C SER A 109 19.42 -61.42 27.73
N LEU A 110 18.46 -62.18 27.20
CA LEU A 110 17.03 -61.87 27.20
C LEU A 110 16.42 -62.21 28.56
N LYS A 111 16.64 -61.40 29.60
CA LYS A 111 15.74 -61.38 30.76
C LYS A 111 15.58 -59.95 31.29
N PRO A 112 14.40 -59.34 31.17
CA PRO A 112 14.11 -58.11 31.89
C PRO A 112 14.03 -58.43 33.39
N THR A 113 14.88 -57.79 34.19
CA THR A 113 14.74 -57.73 35.64
C THR A 113 13.45 -57.00 35.97
N LYS A 114 12.50 -57.67 36.64
CA LYS A 114 11.27 -57.04 37.11
C LYS A 114 11.62 -56.05 38.24
N PRO A 115 11.03 -54.85 38.28
CA PRO A 115 11.25 -53.92 39.38
C PRO A 115 10.56 -54.43 40.65
N LEU A 116 11.28 -54.44 41.78
CA LEU A 116 10.71 -54.62 43.12
C LEU A 116 9.88 -53.38 43.47
N THR A 117 8.58 -53.57 43.67
CA THR A 117 7.70 -52.55 44.23
C THR A 117 7.74 -52.69 45.76
N THR A 118 7.96 -51.57 46.46
CA THR A 118 7.87 -51.48 47.93
C THR A 118 6.63 -50.68 48.27
#